data_AF-A0A6J4YAK0-F1
#
_entry.id   AF-A0A6J4YAK0-F1
#
_cell.length_a   1.000
_cell.length_b   1.000
_cell.length_c   1.000
_cell.angle_alpha   90.00
_cell.angle_beta   90.00
_cell.angle_gamma   90.00
#
_symmetry.space_group_name_H-M   'P 1'
#
loop_
_entity.id
_entity.type
_entity.pdbx_description
1 polymer ?
#
loop_
_entity_poly.entity_id
_entity_poly.type
_entity_poly.pdbx_seq_one_letter_code
_entity_poly.pdbx_strand_id
1 'polypeptide(L)'
;MGKHKVCVEKIDCAKIEKIEDILTDIWAAGSAAKAKTIFEYQWERDEAHCGLILVDGDRTVGFLGMIFSHRMIDDKVEKFCNLTSWYVHKKYRSRAIFMISALRLMKDYTITDLSPARHVYEIQKNLGFKDLDASGRLLMPVGRRLLQPKYAVTNLMHDTSVIEKKLEAQDLRIFKDHQPYECSHFLMSGRDRYCYIIYTRLKRKRLAYAHLHYISDSDLFGQAYRDIRKSILSQAKAYFLVIDSRLVKNLKLPVSICLPYRAPKQYLSATLKPEQIDNLYSEIVMLNLRTHPRFKYLLRDLWRRISRFGN
;
A
#
# COMPACT_ATOMS: atom_id res chain seq x y z
N MET A 1 -3.38 -26.17 37.56
CA MET A 1 -3.73 -25.70 36.21
C MET A 1 -2.67 -26.21 35.24
N GLY A 2 -3.06 -26.90 34.16
CA GLY A 2 -2.11 -27.37 33.15
C GLY A 2 -1.48 -26.20 32.38
N LYS A 3 -0.19 -26.30 32.04
CA LYS A 3 0.45 -25.38 31.11
C LYS A 3 0.09 -25.78 29.68
N HIS A 4 -1.07 -25.34 29.20
CA HIS A 4 -1.41 -25.48 27.78
C HIS A 4 -0.31 -24.83 26.92
N LYS A 5 0.15 -25.56 25.91
CA LYS A 5 1.34 -25.20 25.13
C LYS A 5 0.92 -24.31 23.96
N VAL A 6 0.88 -23.00 24.18
CA VAL A 6 0.54 -22.03 23.13
C VAL A 6 1.48 -22.20 21.93
N CYS A 7 0.90 -22.47 20.75
CA CYS A 7 1.60 -22.72 19.48
C CYS A 7 1.21 -21.69 18.41
N VAL A 8 1.99 -21.67 17.32
CA VAL A 8 1.72 -20.87 16.11
C VAL A 8 1.67 -21.81 14.92
N GLU A 9 0.61 -21.73 14.14
CA GLU A 9 0.32 -22.65 13.02
C GLU A 9 -0.13 -21.87 11.77
N LYS A 10 0.05 -22.44 10.57
CA LYS A 10 -0.48 -21.88 9.32
C LYS A 10 -1.98 -22.21 9.19
N ILE A 11 -2.77 -21.29 8.61
CA ILE A 11 -4.18 -21.55 8.25
C ILE A 11 -4.43 -21.34 6.75
N ASP A 12 -5.03 -22.33 6.11
CA ASP A 12 -5.36 -22.32 4.67
C ASP A 12 -6.49 -21.35 4.34
N CYS A 13 -6.47 -20.73 3.14
CA CYS A 13 -7.56 -19.85 2.68
C CYS A 13 -8.93 -20.54 2.82
N ALA A 14 -9.01 -21.80 2.40
CA ALA A 14 -10.19 -22.66 2.45
C ALA A 14 -10.57 -23.18 3.86
N LYS A 15 -9.94 -22.67 4.94
CA LYS A 15 -10.24 -23.03 6.33
C LYS A 15 -10.56 -21.80 7.20
N ILE A 16 -10.65 -20.60 6.60
CA ILE A 16 -10.79 -19.34 7.33
C ILE A 16 -12.13 -19.23 8.11
N GLU A 17 -13.19 -19.88 7.63
CA GLU A 17 -14.46 -20.10 8.33
C GLU A 17 -14.27 -20.57 9.80
N LYS A 18 -13.20 -21.35 10.07
CA LYS A 18 -12.91 -21.91 11.39
C LYS A 18 -12.37 -20.90 12.40
N ILE A 19 -12.24 -19.63 12.01
CA ILE A 19 -11.78 -18.53 12.89
C ILE A 19 -12.69 -17.28 12.82
N GLU A 20 -13.94 -17.41 12.35
CA GLU A 20 -14.90 -16.29 12.23
C GLU A 20 -15.13 -15.52 13.53
N ASP A 21 -15.10 -16.18 14.69
CA ASP A 21 -15.12 -15.56 16.02
C ASP A 21 -14.04 -14.47 16.16
N ILE A 22 -12.83 -14.76 15.67
CA ILE A 22 -11.68 -13.84 15.71
C ILE A 22 -11.76 -12.80 14.60
N LEU A 23 -12.25 -13.16 13.41
CA LEU A 23 -12.47 -12.20 12.32
C LEU A 23 -13.50 -11.13 12.71
N THR A 24 -14.45 -11.47 13.58
CA THR A 24 -15.44 -10.53 14.15
C THR A 24 -14.81 -9.56 15.15
N ASP A 25 -13.83 -9.99 15.94
CA ASP A 25 -13.00 -9.13 16.81
C ASP A 25 -12.08 -8.19 15.99
N ILE A 26 -11.68 -8.58 14.78
CA ILE A 26 -10.84 -7.80 13.86
C ILE A 26 -11.67 -6.78 13.07
N TRP A 27 -12.82 -7.20 12.54
CA TRP A 27 -13.67 -6.40 11.67
C TRP A 27 -15.09 -6.28 12.22
N ALA A 28 -15.46 -5.07 12.63
CA ALA A 28 -16.84 -4.73 12.95
C ALA A 28 -17.80 -5.02 11.77
N ALA A 29 -19.09 -5.20 12.10
CA ALA A 29 -20.18 -5.59 11.21
C ALA A 29 -20.13 -4.94 9.81
N GLY A 30 -20.40 -5.74 8.77
CA GLY A 30 -19.98 -5.47 7.39
C GLY A 30 -18.55 -5.99 7.09
N SER A 31 -18.15 -7.04 7.81
CA SER A 31 -16.86 -7.72 7.74
C SER A 31 -16.74 -8.72 6.58
N ALA A 32 -17.78 -9.55 6.37
CA ALA A 32 -17.75 -10.68 5.45
C ALA A 32 -17.28 -10.34 4.02
N ALA A 33 -17.75 -9.21 3.45
CA ALA A 33 -17.30 -8.78 2.12
C ALA A 33 -15.79 -8.50 2.05
N LYS A 34 -15.18 -7.96 3.13
CA LYS A 34 -13.74 -7.70 3.21
C LYS A 34 -12.95 -8.98 3.45
N ALA A 35 -13.46 -9.87 4.29
CA ALA A 35 -12.91 -11.22 4.47
C ALA A 35 -12.79 -11.90 3.10
N LYS A 36 -13.89 -11.87 2.32
CA LYS A 36 -13.93 -12.38 0.95
C LYS A 36 -12.83 -11.78 0.07
N THR A 37 -12.69 -10.46 0.03
CA THR A 37 -11.65 -9.78 -0.76
C THR A 37 -10.21 -10.14 -0.35
N ILE A 38 -9.97 -10.39 0.94
CA ILE A 38 -8.63 -10.69 1.49
C ILE A 38 -8.25 -12.16 1.35
N PHE A 39 -9.21 -13.08 1.23
CA PHE A 39 -8.95 -14.53 1.22
C PHE A 39 -9.24 -15.22 -0.12
N GLU A 40 -10.12 -14.68 -0.96
CA GLU A 40 -10.47 -15.23 -2.29
C GLU A 40 -9.78 -14.51 -3.46
N TYR A 41 -8.72 -13.73 -3.23
CA TYR A 41 -7.96 -13.10 -4.31
C TYR A 41 -7.21 -14.13 -5.17
N GLN A 42 -7.03 -13.78 -6.45
CA GLN A 42 -6.55 -14.69 -7.50
C GLN A 42 -5.17 -14.29 -8.05
N TRP A 43 -4.36 -13.59 -7.25
CA TRP A 43 -2.97 -13.28 -7.59
C TRP A 43 -2.10 -14.53 -7.49
N GLU A 44 -1.15 -14.68 -8.42
CA GLU A 44 -0.19 -15.79 -8.43
C GLU A 44 0.61 -15.85 -7.13
N ARG A 45 0.64 -17.04 -6.51
CA ARG A 45 1.28 -17.33 -5.22
C ARG A 45 1.57 -18.83 -5.11
N ASP A 46 2.63 -19.22 -4.40
CA ASP A 46 2.89 -20.64 -4.08
C ASP A 46 2.06 -21.13 -2.88
N GLU A 47 1.70 -20.20 -1.99
CA GLU A 47 1.22 -20.50 -0.65
C GLU A 47 -0.32 -20.57 -0.60
N ALA A 48 -0.84 -21.75 -0.23
CA ALA A 48 -2.28 -21.96 0.02
C ALA A 48 -2.75 -21.36 1.37
N HIS A 49 -1.81 -21.01 2.25
CA HIS A 49 -2.12 -20.38 3.53
C HIS A 49 -2.40 -18.87 3.41
N CYS A 50 -3.28 -18.38 4.27
CA CYS A 50 -3.75 -16.98 4.30
C CYS A 50 -3.35 -16.24 5.59
N GLY A 51 -2.60 -16.91 6.46
CA GLY A 51 -2.19 -16.34 7.73
C GLY A 51 -1.59 -17.34 8.70
N LEU A 52 -1.19 -16.81 9.86
CA LEU A 52 -0.79 -17.58 11.04
C LEU A 52 -1.87 -17.44 12.12
N ILE A 53 -2.20 -18.55 12.76
CA ILE A 53 -3.03 -18.60 13.97
C ILE A 53 -2.15 -18.79 15.21
N LEU A 54 -2.59 -18.24 16.33
CA LEU A 54 -2.06 -18.50 17.67
C LEU A 54 -3.08 -19.37 18.40
N VAL A 55 -2.66 -20.53 18.89
CA VAL A 55 -3.56 -21.60 19.38
C VAL A 55 -3.20 -21.97 20.83
N ASP A 56 -4.21 -22.22 21.67
CA ASP A 56 -4.08 -22.60 23.08
C ASP A 56 -5.02 -23.77 23.41
N GLY A 57 -4.50 -25.01 23.33
CA GLY A 57 -5.35 -26.21 23.25
C GLY A 57 -6.10 -26.24 21.92
N ASP A 58 -7.39 -26.56 21.94
CA ASP A 58 -8.22 -26.58 20.72
C ASP A 58 -8.77 -25.18 20.34
N ARG A 59 -8.28 -24.11 20.99
CA ARG A 59 -8.82 -22.75 20.84
C ARG A 59 -7.85 -21.84 20.11
N THR A 60 -8.30 -21.29 19.00
CA THR A 60 -7.64 -20.13 18.38
C THR A 60 -7.80 -18.91 19.31
N VAL A 61 -6.70 -18.18 19.55
CA VAL A 61 -6.63 -17.01 20.45
C VAL A 61 -5.94 -15.79 19.80
N GLY A 62 -5.56 -15.90 18.53
CA GLY A 62 -5.06 -14.81 17.71
C GLY A 62 -4.88 -15.21 16.25
N PHE A 63 -4.84 -14.22 15.36
CA PHE A 63 -4.69 -14.37 13.91
C PHE A 63 -3.81 -13.25 13.33
N LEU A 64 -2.97 -13.58 12.36
CA LEU A 64 -2.19 -12.66 11.53
C LEU A 64 -2.43 -13.03 10.07
N GLY A 65 -3.15 -12.18 9.33
CA GLY A 65 -3.42 -12.42 7.91
C GLY A 65 -2.21 -12.12 7.03
N MET A 66 -2.16 -12.80 5.89
CA MET A 66 -1.07 -12.77 4.91
C MET A 66 -1.63 -12.76 3.49
N ILE A 67 -1.18 -11.78 2.71
CA ILE A 67 -1.53 -11.61 1.31
C ILE A 67 -0.27 -11.88 0.49
N PHE A 68 -0.27 -12.97 -0.26
CA PHE A 68 0.86 -13.44 -1.06
C PHE A 68 0.75 -12.96 -2.51
N SER A 69 1.89 -12.68 -3.14
CA SER A 69 1.94 -12.45 -4.58
C SER A 69 3.33 -12.73 -5.17
N HIS A 70 3.38 -13.10 -6.43
CA HIS A 70 4.57 -13.05 -7.27
C HIS A 70 4.56 -11.76 -8.09
N ARG A 71 5.73 -11.12 -8.20
CA ARG A 71 5.92 -9.88 -8.95
C ARG A 71 7.21 -9.89 -9.74
N MET A 72 7.16 -9.37 -10.95
CA MET A 72 8.36 -8.96 -11.68
C MET A 72 8.86 -7.62 -11.09
N ILE A 73 10.13 -7.55 -10.71
CA ILE A 73 10.82 -6.35 -10.21
C ILE A 73 12.26 -6.42 -10.74
N ASP A 74 12.69 -5.41 -11.50
CA ASP A 74 13.99 -5.37 -12.18
C ASP A 74 14.34 -6.71 -12.89
N ASP A 75 13.41 -7.15 -13.75
CA ASP A 75 13.42 -8.42 -14.51
C ASP A 75 13.51 -9.72 -13.69
N LYS A 76 13.41 -9.65 -12.35
CA LYS A 76 13.42 -10.80 -11.44
C LYS A 76 12.05 -11.07 -10.83
N VAL A 77 11.67 -12.35 -10.69
CA VAL A 77 10.50 -12.75 -9.91
C VAL A 77 10.82 -12.66 -8.43
N GLU A 78 10.15 -11.74 -7.74
CA GLU A 78 10.21 -11.53 -6.30
C GLU A 78 8.89 -11.98 -5.66
N LYS A 79 8.98 -12.68 -4.54
CA LYS A 79 7.83 -13.15 -3.79
C LYS A 79 7.50 -12.17 -2.67
N PHE A 80 6.23 -11.80 -2.53
CA PHE A 80 5.76 -10.84 -1.55
C PHE A 80 4.82 -11.49 -0.53
N CYS A 81 4.89 -11.03 0.71
CA CYS A 81 3.97 -11.38 1.80
C CYS A 81 3.55 -10.08 2.51
N ASN A 82 2.42 -9.50 2.09
CA ASN A 82 1.87 -8.34 2.79
C ASN A 82 1.04 -8.79 3.99
N LEU A 83 1.45 -8.38 5.19
CA LEU A 83 0.73 -8.61 6.43
C LEU A 83 -0.58 -7.80 6.46
N THR A 84 -1.61 -8.37 7.07
CA THR A 84 -2.91 -7.73 7.29
C THR A 84 -3.52 -8.22 8.61
N SER A 85 -4.45 -7.44 9.16
CA SER A 85 -5.48 -7.97 10.08
C SER A 85 -4.94 -8.69 11.32
N TRP A 86 -3.84 -8.19 11.90
CA TRP A 86 -3.21 -8.79 13.08
C TRP A 86 -4.00 -8.52 14.37
N TYR A 87 -4.47 -9.57 15.02
CA TYR A 87 -5.14 -9.52 16.32
C TYR A 87 -4.70 -10.66 17.23
N VAL A 88 -4.53 -10.35 18.52
CA VAL A 88 -4.34 -11.35 19.57
C VAL A 88 -5.17 -10.94 20.79
N HIS A 89 -5.97 -11.89 21.29
CA HIS A 89 -6.84 -11.69 22.45
C HIS A 89 -6.03 -11.22 23.68
N LYS A 90 -6.60 -10.32 24.49
CA LYS A 90 -5.85 -9.51 25.48
C LYS A 90 -4.95 -10.34 26.41
N LYS A 91 -5.40 -11.52 26.84
CA LYS A 91 -4.64 -12.43 27.72
C LYS A 91 -3.37 -13.01 27.09
N TYR A 92 -3.29 -13.08 25.76
CA TYR A 92 -2.24 -13.77 25.00
C TYR A 92 -1.25 -12.84 24.29
N ARG A 93 -1.36 -11.52 24.47
CA ARG A 93 -0.53 -10.53 23.73
C ARG A 93 0.97 -10.65 23.97
N SER A 94 1.40 -11.21 25.10
CA SER A 94 2.81 -11.57 25.35
C SER A 94 3.33 -12.74 24.49
N ARG A 95 2.42 -13.54 23.90
CA ARG A 95 2.72 -14.64 22.97
C ARG A 95 2.66 -14.21 21.50
N ALA A 96 2.08 -13.05 21.19
CA ALA A 96 1.96 -12.50 19.83
C ALA A 96 3.32 -12.37 19.12
N ILE A 97 4.41 -12.18 19.89
CA ILE A 97 5.79 -12.13 19.39
C ILE A 97 6.19 -13.37 18.58
N PHE A 98 5.63 -14.56 18.89
CA PHE A 98 5.94 -15.80 18.17
C PHE A 98 5.40 -15.79 16.73
N MET A 99 4.27 -15.12 16.48
CA MET A 99 3.68 -15.00 15.15
C MET A 99 4.60 -14.18 14.22
N ILE A 100 5.08 -13.02 14.69
CA ILE A 100 6.02 -12.19 13.92
C ILE A 100 7.41 -12.85 13.83
N SER A 101 7.80 -13.64 14.84
CA SER A 101 9.06 -14.40 14.81
C SER A 101 9.06 -15.50 13.74
N ALA A 102 7.92 -16.17 13.51
CA ALA A 102 7.78 -17.18 12.46
C ALA A 102 8.01 -16.62 11.05
N LEU A 103 7.73 -15.33 10.82
CA LEU A 103 7.98 -14.67 9.53
C LEU A 103 9.46 -14.72 9.10
N ARG A 104 10.39 -14.79 10.06
CA ARG A 104 11.83 -14.90 9.79
C ARG A 104 12.25 -16.22 9.13
N LEU A 105 11.35 -17.21 9.10
CA LEU A 105 11.55 -18.46 8.36
C LEU A 105 11.27 -18.29 6.86
N MET A 106 10.50 -17.27 6.46
CA MET A 106 10.11 -16.97 5.07
C MET A 106 11.20 -16.20 4.33
N LYS A 107 12.41 -16.76 4.28
CA LYS A 107 13.62 -16.06 3.78
C LYS A 107 13.52 -15.58 2.34
N ASP A 108 12.75 -16.28 1.52
CA ASP A 108 12.59 -16.01 0.09
C ASP A 108 11.46 -15.00 -0.22
N TYR A 109 10.86 -14.39 0.81
CA TYR A 109 9.78 -13.40 0.68
C TYR A 109 10.23 -12.00 1.13
N THR A 110 9.87 -11.00 0.34
CA THR A 110 9.76 -9.61 0.79
C THR A 110 8.46 -9.45 1.58
N ILE A 111 8.56 -9.32 2.90
CA ILE A 111 7.41 -9.15 3.79
C ILE A 111 7.15 -7.65 3.98
N THR A 112 5.90 -7.21 3.93
CA THR A 112 5.51 -5.80 4.13
C THR A 112 4.40 -5.63 5.17
N ASP A 113 4.46 -4.53 5.93
CA ASP A 113 3.31 -4.01 6.67
C ASP A 113 3.12 -2.54 6.26
N LEU A 114 2.05 -2.28 5.52
CA LEU A 114 1.79 -0.98 4.91
C LEU A 114 0.78 -0.12 5.68
N SER A 115 0.23 -0.60 6.80
CA SER A 115 -0.71 0.17 7.64
C SER A 115 -0.47 0.10 9.16
N PRO A 116 0.75 -0.17 9.67
CA PRO A 116 0.95 -0.71 11.01
C PRO A 116 0.39 0.19 12.12
N ALA A 117 -0.36 -0.42 13.04
CA ALA A 117 -0.69 0.24 14.29
C ALA A 117 0.61 0.58 15.05
N ARG A 118 0.69 1.73 15.75
CA ARG A 118 1.97 2.17 16.33
C ARG A 118 2.64 1.11 17.23
N HIS A 119 1.88 0.35 18.01
CA HIS A 119 2.44 -0.71 18.85
C HIS A 119 2.95 -1.92 18.05
N VAL A 120 2.32 -2.25 16.92
CA VAL A 120 2.79 -3.25 15.93
C VAL A 120 4.13 -2.79 15.36
N TYR A 121 4.24 -1.51 14.99
CA TYR A 121 5.46 -0.93 14.43
C TYR A 121 6.68 -1.11 15.36
N GLU A 122 6.56 -0.76 16.66
CA GLU A 122 7.70 -0.90 17.58
C GLU A 122 8.11 -2.39 17.75
N ILE A 123 7.15 -3.34 17.70
CA ILE A 123 7.41 -4.78 17.79
C ILE A 123 8.14 -5.30 16.53
N GLN A 124 7.63 -4.97 15.35
CA GLN A 124 8.25 -5.33 14.07
C GLN A 124 9.66 -4.73 13.94
N LYS A 125 9.85 -3.49 14.40
CA LYS A 125 11.14 -2.79 14.43
C LYS A 125 12.18 -3.57 15.24
N ASN A 126 11.82 -3.97 16.46
CA ASN A 126 12.66 -4.80 17.33
C ASN A 126 12.92 -6.21 16.76
N LEU A 127 12.06 -6.71 15.88
CA LEU A 127 12.26 -7.96 15.15
C LEU A 127 12.99 -7.80 13.80
N GLY A 128 13.49 -6.60 13.48
CA GLY A 128 14.39 -6.36 12.34
C GLY A 128 13.72 -5.80 11.08
N PHE A 129 12.42 -5.46 11.13
CA PHE A 129 11.77 -4.76 10.03
C PHE A 129 12.35 -3.35 9.88
N LYS A 130 12.67 -2.99 8.65
CA LYS A 130 13.18 -1.67 8.25
C LYS A 130 12.02 -0.73 7.91
N ASP A 131 12.26 0.58 8.00
CA ASP A 131 11.25 1.55 7.60
C ASP A 131 11.17 1.59 6.07
N LEU A 132 9.97 1.35 5.55
CA LEU A 132 9.66 1.41 4.13
C LEU A 132 9.32 2.84 3.72
N ASP A 133 8.45 3.51 4.48
CA ASP A 133 8.22 4.95 4.33
C ASP A 133 7.71 5.62 5.62
N ALA A 134 8.33 6.74 5.99
CA ALA A 134 7.90 7.56 7.12
C ALA A 134 6.94 8.70 6.72
N SER A 135 6.72 8.96 5.43
CA SER A 135 6.05 10.18 4.95
C SER A 135 5.29 10.06 3.63
N GLY A 136 4.18 10.78 3.52
CA GLY A 136 3.50 11.01 2.24
C GLY A 136 3.85 12.38 1.66
N ARG A 137 4.21 12.42 0.38
CA ARG A 137 4.39 13.65 -0.39
C ARG A 137 3.05 14.05 -1.02
N LEU A 138 2.52 15.19 -0.60
CA LEU A 138 1.27 15.78 -1.11
C LEU A 138 1.56 16.66 -2.32
N LEU A 139 0.86 16.46 -3.44
CA LEU A 139 0.88 17.35 -4.59
C LEU A 139 -0.39 18.21 -4.60
N MET A 140 -0.25 19.49 -4.22
CA MET A 140 -1.32 20.48 -4.25
C MET A 140 -1.78 20.76 -5.70
N PRO A 141 -3.01 21.28 -5.94
CA PRO A 141 -3.52 21.44 -7.30
C PRO A 141 -2.83 22.59 -8.06
N VAL A 142 -2.38 23.61 -7.33
CA VAL A 142 -1.66 24.78 -7.85
C VAL A 142 -0.21 24.46 -8.24
N GLY A 143 0.32 25.16 -9.24
CA GLY A 143 1.74 25.15 -9.59
C GLY A 143 2.02 26.06 -10.79
N ARG A 144 3.00 26.97 -10.67
CA ARG A 144 3.33 27.91 -11.76
C ARG A 144 3.97 27.17 -12.95
N ARG A 145 3.72 27.64 -14.17
CA ARG A 145 4.18 26.99 -15.43
C ARG A 145 5.71 27.08 -15.65
N LEU A 146 6.40 27.92 -14.87
CA LEU A 146 7.79 28.32 -15.09
C LEU A 146 8.89 27.28 -14.75
N LEU A 147 8.58 26.11 -14.16
CA LEU A 147 9.61 25.25 -13.52
C LEU A 147 9.65 23.74 -13.86
N GLN A 148 8.74 23.16 -14.64
CA GLN A 148 8.87 21.75 -15.09
C GLN A 148 9.21 21.72 -16.58
N PRO A 149 10.09 20.82 -17.07
CA PRO A 149 10.54 20.79 -18.47
C PRO A 149 9.42 20.72 -19.51
N LYS A 150 9.74 21.04 -20.77
CA LYS A 150 8.85 20.82 -21.92
C LYS A 150 8.87 19.35 -22.37
N TYR A 151 8.31 18.45 -21.55
CA TYR A 151 7.95 17.12 -22.05
C TYR A 151 6.70 17.22 -22.93
N ALA A 152 6.72 16.56 -24.08
CA ALA A 152 5.59 16.54 -25.02
C ALA A 152 4.62 15.41 -24.65
N VAL A 153 3.77 15.66 -23.65
CA VAL A 153 2.62 14.79 -23.34
C VAL A 153 1.73 14.71 -24.58
N THR A 154 1.54 13.52 -25.13
CA THR A 154 0.70 13.31 -26.32
C THR A 154 -0.73 12.97 -25.91
N ASN A 155 -0.92 12.07 -24.94
CA ASN A 155 -2.25 11.65 -24.45
C ASN A 155 -2.28 11.45 -22.93
N LEU A 156 -3.47 11.62 -22.35
CA LEU A 156 -3.80 11.44 -20.93
C LEU A 156 -5.11 10.64 -20.84
N MET A 157 -5.05 9.37 -20.44
CA MET A 157 -6.15 8.41 -20.57
C MET A 157 -6.62 7.90 -19.21
N HIS A 158 -7.95 7.80 -19.04
CA HIS A 158 -8.62 7.20 -17.87
C HIS A 158 -9.59 6.06 -18.26
N ASP A 159 -9.76 5.81 -19.55
CA ASP A 159 -10.63 4.76 -20.09
C ASP A 159 -9.89 3.41 -20.02
N THR A 160 -10.38 2.48 -19.21
CA THR A 160 -9.76 1.17 -18.99
C THR A 160 -9.65 0.35 -20.28
N SER A 161 -10.60 0.48 -21.22
CA SER A 161 -10.61 -0.25 -22.49
C SER A 161 -9.58 0.29 -23.51
N VAL A 162 -9.17 1.55 -23.36
CA VAL A 162 -8.10 2.18 -24.14
C VAL A 162 -6.74 1.94 -23.48
N ILE A 163 -6.71 1.91 -22.15
CA ILE A 163 -5.51 1.58 -21.36
C ILE A 163 -5.09 0.13 -21.62
N GLU A 164 -5.99 -0.85 -21.50
CA GLU A 164 -5.66 -2.28 -21.67
C GLU A 164 -4.96 -2.57 -23.02
N LYS A 165 -5.44 -1.95 -24.09
CA LYS A 165 -4.91 -2.09 -25.47
C LYS A 165 -3.54 -1.41 -25.68
N LYS A 166 -2.95 -0.82 -24.62
CA LYS A 166 -1.69 -0.08 -24.63
C LYS A 166 -0.71 -0.50 -23.54
N LEU A 167 -1.11 -1.40 -22.65
CA LEU A 167 -0.21 -1.97 -21.65
C LEU A 167 0.34 -3.30 -22.19
N GLU A 168 1.60 -3.56 -21.86
CA GLU A 168 2.33 -4.75 -22.29
C GLU A 168 2.92 -5.47 -21.09
N ALA A 169 3.24 -6.76 -21.26
CA ALA A 169 3.92 -7.62 -20.29
C ALA A 169 3.45 -7.40 -18.83
N GLN A 170 4.34 -6.89 -17.97
CA GLN A 170 4.09 -6.65 -16.55
C GLN A 170 2.93 -5.67 -16.28
N ASP A 171 2.85 -4.55 -17.00
CA ASP A 171 1.83 -3.53 -16.72
C ASP A 171 0.43 -4.02 -17.11
N LEU A 172 0.32 -4.85 -18.17
CA LEU A 172 -0.93 -5.51 -18.54
C LEU A 172 -1.36 -6.53 -17.48
N ARG A 173 -0.43 -7.28 -16.90
CA ARG A 173 -0.71 -8.18 -15.76
C ARG A 173 -1.16 -7.37 -14.55
N ILE A 174 -0.44 -6.32 -14.16
CA ILE A 174 -0.80 -5.44 -13.03
C ILE A 174 -2.20 -4.84 -13.24
N PHE A 175 -2.56 -4.45 -14.46
CA PHE A 175 -3.92 -4.00 -14.79
C PHE A 175 -4.98 -5.07 -14.55
N LYS A 176 -4.78 -6.30 -15.03
CA LYS A 176 -5.72 -7.41 -14.86
C LYS A 176 -5.84 -7.86 -13.40
N ASP A 177 -4.71 -7.93 -12.70
CA ASP A 177 -4.63 -8.25 -11.26
C ASP A 177 -5.40 -7.24 -10.39
N HIS A 178 -5.62 -6.00 -10.86
CA HIS A 178 -6.23 -4.92 -10.05
C HIS A 178 -7.61 -4.43 -10.52
N GLN A 179 -8.05 -4.80 -11.72
CA GLN A 179 -9.40 -4.47 -12.22
C GLN A 179 -10.56 -4.83 -11.25
N PRO A 180 -10.50 -5.94 -10.47
CA PRO A 180 -11.58 -6.28 -9.53
C PRO A 180 -11.74 -5.38 -8.30
N TYR A 181 -10.84 -4.42 -8.05
CA TYR A 181 -10.83 -3.59 -6.83
C TYR A 181 -11.27 -2.13 -7.09
N GLU A 182 -11.63 -1.40 -6.02
CA GLU A 182 -12.06 0.01 -6.08
C GLU A 182 -10.87 0.98 -6.32
N CYS A 183 -10.11 0.75 -7.39
CA CYS A 183 -9.00 1.59 -7.84
C CYS A 183 -9.32 2.27 -9.17
N SER A 184 -8.39 3.09 -9.64
CA SER A 184 -8.51 3.84 -10.89
C SER A 184 -7.20 3.74 -11.66
N HIS A 185 -7.32 3.39 -12.93
CA HIS A 185 -6.23 3.19 -13.87
C HIS A 185 -6.04 4.47 -14.67
N PHE A 186 -4.79 4.91 -14.84
CA PHE A 186 -4.45 6.08 -15.63
C PHE A 186 -3.18 5.82 -16.44
N LEU A 187 -3.19 6.28 -17.69
CA LEU A 187 -2.06 6.16 -18.61
C LEU A 187 -1.73 7.52 -19.22
N MET A 188 -0.49 7.98 -19.06
CA MET A 188 0.05 9.08 -19.85
C MET A 188 1.02 8.51 -20.87
N SER A 189 0.96 8.97 -22.12
CA SER A 189 1.88 8.53 -23.18
C SER A 189 2.42 9.70 -24.00
N GLY A 190 3.66 9.57 -24.46
CA GLY A 190 4.27 10.46 -25.46
C GLY A 190 5.67 9.99 -25.81
N ARG A 191 6.13 10.30 -27.03
CA ARG A 191 7.46 9.91 -27.56
C ARG A 191 7.83 8.47 -27.21
N ASP A 192 6.94 7.56 -27.60
CA ASP A 192 7.10 6.10 -27.56
C ASP A 192 7.30 5.48 -26.15
N ARG A 193 7.16 6.28 -25.09
CA ARG A 193 7.05 5.83 -23.70
C ARG A 193 5.65 6.08 -23.15
N TYR A 194 5.31 5.31 -22.12
CA TYR A 194 4.14 5.55 -21.29
C TYR A 194 4.47 5.47 -19.80
N CYS A 195 3.67 6.16 -19.00
CA CYS A 195 3.68 6.08 -17.55
C CYS A 195 2.30 5.60 -17.11
N TYR A 196 2.22 4.34 -16.69
CA TYR A 196 1.02 3.75 -16.13
C TYR A 196 0.96 4.00 -14.62
N ILE A 197 -0.23 4.30 -14.11
CA ILE A 197 -0.47 4.69 -12.73
C ILE A 197 -1.77 4.03 -12.24
N ILE A 198 -1.70 3.39 -11.08
CA ILE A 198 -2.88 3.00 -10.31
C ILE A 198 -2.99 3.93 -9.10
N TYR A 199 -4.19 4.45 -8.85
CA TYR A 199 -4.51 5.25 -7.67
C TYR A 199 -5.86 4.85 -7.09
N THR A 200 -6.11 5.09 -5.79
CA THR A 200 -7.47 5.04 -5.22
C THR A 200 -7.96 6.42 -4.84
N ARG A 201 -9.29 6.61 -4.83
CA ARG A 201 -9.95 7.85 -4.42
C ARG A 201 -10.40 7.76 -2.97
N LEU A 202 -9.74 8.51 -2.08
CA LEU A 202 -10.00 8.47 -0.64
C LEU A 202 -10.68 9.75 -0.14
N LYS A 203 -11.53 9.61 0.89
CA LYS A 203 -12.26 10.74 1.52
C LYS A 203 -12.07 10.75 3.03
N ARG A 204 -11.73 11.90 3.60
CA ARG A 204 -11.67 12.15 5.04
C ARG A 204 -12.48 13.40 5.42
N LYS A 205 -13.56 13.21 6.19
CA LYS A 205 -14.59 14.24 6.41
C LYS A 205 -15.07 14.81 5.04
N ARG A 206 -14.92 16.11 4.80
CA ARG A 206 -15.25 16.77 3.52
C ARG A 206 -14.10 16.77 2.49
N LEU A 207 -12.91 16.33 2.87
CA LEU A 207 -11.68 16.44 2.07
C LEU A 207 -11.43 15.14 1.28
N ALA A 208 -11.56 15.19 -0.04
CA ALA A 208 -11.21 14.10 -0.96
C ALA A 208 -9.79 14.27 -1.54
N TYR A 209 -9.07 13.17 -1.69
CA TYR A 209 -7.71 13.11 -2.25
C TYR A 209 -7.55 11.81 -3.04
N ALA A 210 -6.64 11.77 -4.00
CA ALA A 210 -6.24 10.52 -4.66
C ALA A 210 -4.89 10.05 -4.11
N HIS A 211 -4.77 8.77 -3.81
CA HIS A 211 -3.52 8.16 -3.34
C HIS A 211 -2.96 7.30 -4.47
N LEU A 212 -1.79 7.69 -5.00
CA LEU A 212 -1.09 6.92 -6.03
C LEU A 212 -0.39 5.73 -5.37
N HIS A 213 -0.67 4.53 -5.87
CA HIS A 213 -0.17 3.26 -5.36
C HIS A 213 0.90 2.65 -6.25
N TYR A 214 0.94 3.01 -7.54
CA TYR A 214 1.90 2.54 -8.53
C TYR A 214 2.21 3.64 -9.55
N ILE A 215 3.44 3.62 -10.08
CA ILE A 215 3.95 4.48 -11.16
C ILE A 215 4.98 3.64 -11.91
N SER A 216 4.71 3.18 -13.15
CA SER A 216 5.65 2.31 -13.87
C SER A 216 6.89 3.03 -14.40
N ASP A 217 6.76 4.30 -14.78
CA ASP A 217 7.88 5.13 -15.25
C ASP A 217 8.03 6.39 -14.39
N SER A 218 8.86 6.30 -13.34
CA SER A 218 9.04 7.38 -12.36
C SER A 218 9.73 8.63 -12.95
N ASP A 219 10.62 8.47 -13.93
CA ASP A 219 11.29 9.59 -14.59
C ASP A 219 10.35 10.32 -15.54
N LEU A 220 9.50 9.60 -16.27
CA LEU A 220 8.47 10.18 -17.12
C LEU A 220 7.37 10.84 -16.30
N PHE A 221 6.97 10.24 -15.18
CA PHE A 221 6.13 10.89 -14.17
C PHE A 221 6.76 12.20 -13.67
N GLY A 222 8.07 12.18 -13.39
CA GLY A 222 8.85 13.35 -12.99
C GLY A 222 8.93 14.45 -14.05
N GLN A 223 8.80 14.11 -15.34
CA GLN A 223 8.83 15.06 -16.46
C GLN A 223 7.45 15.64 -16.78
N ALA A 224 6.41 14.81 -16.82
CA ALA A 224 5.02 15.19 -17.12
C ALA A 224 4.20 15.59 -15.87
N TYR A 225 4.89 15.99 -14.79
CA TYR A 225 4.34 15.99 -13.43
C TYR A 225 3.10 16.89 -13.23
N ARG A 226 2.97 17.98 -13.99
CA ARG A 226 1.82 18.91 -13.95
C ARG A 226 0.55 18.30 -14.50
N ASP A 227 0.67 17.63 -15.63
CA ASP A 227 -0.45 17.31 -16.51
C ASP A 227 -1.09 15.99 -16.10
N ILE A 228 -0.27 15.01 -15.67
CA ILE A 228 -0.69 13.85 -14.87
C ILE A 228 -1.49 14.31 -13.65
N ARG A 229 -0.90 15.20 -12.83
CA ARG A 229 -1.54 15.71 -11.60
C ARG A 229 -2.86 16.41 -11.88
N LYS A 230 -2.92 17.29 -12.89
CA LYS A 230 -4.15 17.99 -13.28
C LYS A 230 -5.23 16.99 -13.73
N SER A 231 -4.85 16.01 -14.55
CA SER A 231 -5.78 15.02 -15.11
C SER A 231 -6.37 14.11 -14.02
N ILE A 232 -5.52 13.53 -13.16
CA ILE A 232 -5.96 12.67 -12.04
C ILE A 232 -6.83 13.47 -11.05
N LEU A 233 -6.47 14.70 -10.68
CA LEU A 233 -7.28 15.50 -9.74
C LEU A 233 -8.66 15.85 -10.31
N SER A 234 -8.74 16.12 -11.61
CA SER A 234 -10.01 16.39 -12.32
C SER A 234 -10.90 15.15 -12.33
N GLN A 235 -10.39 14.02 -12.83
CA GLN A 235 -11.16 12.76 -12.91
C GLN A 235 -11.58 12.26 -11.53
N ALA A 236 -10.64 12.23 -10.59
CA ALA A 236 -10.89 11.77 -9.23
C ALA A 236 -11.68 12.78 -8.38
N LYS A 237 -12.09 13.96 -8.89
CA LYS A 237 -12.81 15.00 -8.15
C LYS A 237 -12.21 15.20 -6.74
N ALA A 238 -10.91 15.50 -6.73
CA ALA A 238 -10.02 15.44 -5.57
C ALA A 238 -9.24 16.75 -5.39
N TYR A 239 -8.90 17.10 -4.14
CA TYR A 239 -8.25 18.39 -3.83
C TYR A 239 -6.72 18.37 -3.95
N PHE A 240 -6.09 17.22 -3.75
CA PHE A 240 -4.64 17.00 -3.87
C PHE A 240 -4.33 15.52 -4.06
N LEU A 241 -3.12 15.22 -4.57
CA LEU A 241 -2.60 13.85 -4.62
C LEU A 241 -1.79 13.56 -3.36
N VAL A 242 -1.79 12.31 -2.92
CA VAL A 242 -0.83 11.73 -1.97
C VAL A 242 -0.03 10.66 -2.72
N ILE A 243 1.28 10.68 -2.54
CA ILE A 243 2.19 9.63 -3.00
C ILE A 243 3.11 9.30 -1.83
N ASP A 244 3.44 8.03 -1.64
CA ASP A 244 4.51 7.65 -0.72
C ASP A 244 5.85 8.26 -1.18
N SER A 245 6.57 8.89 -0.24
CA SER A 245 7.81 9.60 -0.55
C SER A 245 8.89 8.71 -1.19
N ARG A 246 8.90 7.39 -0.92
CA ARG A 246 9.85 6.43 -1.52
C ARG A 246 9.69 6.33 -3.05
N LEU A 247 8.45 6.32 -3.55
CA LEU A 247 8.14 6.18 -4.99
C LEU A 247 8.51 7.42 -5.82
N VAL A 248 8.80 8.54 -5.15
CA VAL A 248 9.15 9.82 -5.79
C VAL A 248 10.38 10.47 -5.15
N LYS A 249 11.21 9.66 -4.48
CA LYS A 249 12.35 10.09 -3.66
C LYS A 249 13.31 10.99 -4.43
N ASN A 250 13.75 10.51 -5.59
CA ASN A 250 14.73 11.18 -6.45
C ASN A 250 14.12 12.30 -7.32
N LEU A 251 12.78 12.39 -7.37
CA LEU A 251 12.08 13.32 -8.26
C LEU A 251 11.95 14.73 -7.66
N LYS A 252 12.34 15.74 -8.43
CA LYS A 252 12.12 17.16 -8.10
C LYS A 252 10.66 17.52 -8.38
N LEU A 253 9.82 17.50 -7.33
CA LEU A 253 8.40 17.89 -7.39
C LEU A 253 8.12 19.20 -6.62
N PRO A 254 8.44 20.39 -7.16
CA PRO A 254 8.08 21.67 -6.56
C PRO A 254 6.56 21.84 -6.33
N VAL A 255 6.21 22.68 -5.35
CA VAL A 255 4.83 22.87 -4.86
C VAL A 255 4.23 21.58 -4.26
N SER A 256 5.09 20.66 -3.81
CA SER A 256 4.71 19.53 -2.95
C SER A 256 4.98 19.81 -1.45
N ILE A 257 4.26 19.12 -0.57
CA ILE A 257 4.41 19.19 0.89
C ILE A 257 4.67 17.78 1.42
N CYS A 258 5.74 17.59 2.20
CA CYS A 258 6.03 16.30 2.83
C CYS A 258 5.39 16.26 4.23
N LEU A 259 4.55 15.25 4.51
CA LEU A 259 3.90 15.08 5.81
C LEU A 259 4.18 13.68 6.38
N PRO A 260 4.50 13.55 7.68
CA PRO A 260 4.79 12.25 8.28
C PRO A 260 3.54 11.40 8.48
N TYR A 261 3.68 10.07 8.40
CA TYR A 261 2.66 9.10 8.79
C TYR A 261 2.44 9.04 10.32
N ARG A 262 1.52 8.19 10.80
CA ARG A 262 1.29 7.99 12.25
C ARG A 262 2.30 7.01 12.86
N ALA A 263 2.63 5.98 12.11
CA ALA A 263 3.79 5.10 12.20
C ALA A 263 4.32 4.96 10.77
N PRO A 264 5.63 4.77 10.54
CA PRO A 264 6.15 4.40 9.24
C PRO A 264 5.52 3.10 8.71
N LYS A 265 5.40 2.96 7.39
CA LYS A 265 5.26 1.66 6.73
C LYS A 265 6.55 0.87 6.93
N GLN A 266 6.49 -0.46 6.97
CA GLN A 266 7.64 -1.32 7.24
C GLN A 266 7.79 -2.46 6.22
N TYR A 267 9.00 -2.97 6.11
CA TYR A 267 9.33 -4.14 5.30
C TYR A 267 10.47 -4.97 5.90
N LEU A 268 10.51 -6.24 5.55
CA LEU A 268 11.64 -7.15 5.77
C LEU A 268 11.96 -7.82 4.43
N SER A 269 13.13 -7.52 3.89
CA SER A 269 13.63 -8.10 2.62
C SER A 269 15.15 -8.21 2.66
N ALA A 270 15.66 -9.23 1.95
CA ALA A 270 17.07 -9.42 1.66
C ALA A 270 17.47 -8.85 0.27
N THR A 271 16.51 -8.78 -0.66
CA THR A 271 16.72 -8.46 -2.09
C THR A 271 16.36 -7.01 -2.42
N LEU A 272 15.24 -6.52 -1.91
CA LEU A 272 14.61 -5.27 -2.36
C LEU A 272 14.89 -4.05 -1.48
N LYS A 273 14.97 -2.90 -2.15
CA LYS A 273 15.09 -1.55 -1.58
C LYS A 273 13.70 -0.90 -1.48
N PRO A 274 13.51 0.11 -0.61
CA PRO A 274 12.20 0.75 -0.43
C PRO A 274 11.57 1.31 -1.71
N GLU A 275 12.39 1.80 -2.64
CA GLU A 275 11.96 2.40 -3.90
C GLU A 275 11.31 1.40 -4.87
N GLN A 276 11.65 0.11 -4.76
CA GLN A 276 11.13 -0.98 -5.59
C GLN A 276 9.81 -1.58 -5.06
N ILE A 277 9.38 -1.19 -3.84
CA ILE A 277 8.23 -1.79 -3.14
C ILE A 277 7.08 -0.78 -3.13
N ASP A 278 6.09 -0.96 -3.99
CA ASP A 278 4.92 -0.08 -4.07
C ASP A 278 3.79 -0.47 -3.08
N ASN A 279 2.51 -0.12 -3.35
CA ASN A 279 1.37 -0.46 -2.48
C ASN A 279 0.37 -1.46 -3.09
N LEU A 280 0.58 -1.94 -4.32
CA LEU A 280 -0.43 -2.65 -5.12
C LEU A 280 -0.94 -3.93 -4.46
N TYR A 281 -0.05 -4.92 -4.32
CA TYR A 281 -0.39 -6.27 -3.91
C TYR A 281 -0.55 -6.35 -2.37
N SER A 282 -1.52 -5.61 -1.84
CA SER A 282 -1.75 -5.42 -0.41
C SER A 282 -3.21 -5.10 -0.06
N GLU A 283 -3.50 -5.14 1.24
CA GLU A 283 -4.76 -4.66 1.81
C GLU A 283 -5.11 -3.20 1.46
N ILE A 284 -4.14 -2.37 1.04
CA ILE A 284 -4.39 -0.96 0.70
C ILE A 284 -5.26 -0.83 -0.54
N VAL A 285 -5.00 -1.59 -1.59
CA VAL A 285 -5.81 -1.53 -2.81
C VAL A 285 -7.05 -2.40 -2.65
N MET A 286 -6.90 -3.63 -2.15
CA MET A 286 -8.01 -4.57 -1.92
C MET A 286 -9.15 -3.97 -1.09
N LEU A 287 -8.84 -3.26 0.00
CA LEU A 287 -9.84 -2.71 0.94
C LEU A 287 -10.07 -1.21 0.77
N ASN A 288 -9.49 -0.59 -0.26
CA ASN A 288 -9.42 0.87 -0.42
C ASN A 288 -8.97 1.58 0.89
N LEU A 289 -7.93 1.03 1.53
CA LEU A 289 -7.60 1.33 2.93
C LEU A 289 -7.02 2.74 3.08
N ARG A 290 -7.57 3.49 4.05
CA ARG A 290 -7.22 4.90 4.30
C ARG A 290 -5.87 5.08 5.03
N THR A 291 -4.79 4.66 4.38
CA THR A 291 -3.43 5.10 4.74
C THR A 291 -3.23 6.54 4.28
N HIS A 292 -2.90 7.43 5.22
CA HIS A 292 -2.68 8.85 4.94
C HIS A 292 -1.70 9.48 5.94
N PRO A 293 -0.90 10.47 5.52
CA PRO A 293 -0.04 11.20 6.44
C PRO A 293 -0.86 12.13 7.34
N ARG A 294 -0.21 12.74 8.33
CA ARG A 294 -0.85 13.57 9.37
C ARG A 294 -1.30 14.94 8.83
N PHE A 295 -2.37 14.96 8.04
CA PHE A 295 -3.01 16.16 7.46
C PHE A 295 -3.29 17.30 8.47
N LYS A 296 -3.37 17.02 9.78
CA LYS A 296 -3.48 18.09 10.81
C LYS A 296 -2.31 19.08 10.80
N TYR A 297 -1.16 18.70 10.25
CA TYR A 297 0.00 19.59 10.09
C TYR A 297 -0.02 20.38 8.77
N LEU A 298 -0.93 20.08 7.82
CA LEU A 298 -0.99 20.74 6.51
C LEU A 298 -1.18 22.25 6.64
N LEU A 299 -2.10 22.70 7.51
CA LEU A 299 -2.32 24.14 7.76
C LEU A 299 -1.07 24.83 8.33
N ARG A 300 -0.37 24.18 9.26
CA ARG A 300 0.87 24.69 9.86
C ARG A 300 1.99 24.83 8.82
N ASP A 301 2.11 23.87 7.92
CA ASP A 301 3.15 23.87 6.87
C ASP A 301 2.82 24.84 5.73
N LEU A 302 1.54 25.01 5.39
CA LEU A 302 1.08 26.06 4.48
C LEU A 302 1.37 27.46 5.05
N TRP A 303 1.03 27.72 6.31
CA TRP A 303 1.28 29.01 6.97
C TRP A 303 2.78 29.34 7.01
N ARG A 304 3.62 28.38 7.41
CA ARG A 304 5.10 28.48 7.41
C ARG A 304 5.72 28.73 6.02
N ARG A 305 5.01 28.40 4.94
CA ARG A 305 5.45 28.69 3.57
C ARG A 305 5.00 30.07 3.13
N ILE A 306 3.77 30.46 3.44
CA ILE A 306 3.25 31.81 3.17
C ILE A 306 4.12 32.86 3.88
N SER A 307 4.47 32.64 5.15
CA SER A 307 5.36 33.51 5.93
C SER A 307 6.83 33.51 5.47
N ARG A 308 7.19 32.73 4.43
CA ARG A 308 8.51 32.72 3.77
C ARG A 308 8.47 33.31 2.35
N PHE A 309 7.32 33.83 1.94
CA PHE A 309 7.14 34.63 0.71
C PHE A 309 6.61 36.05 1.01
N GLY A 310 6.58 36.44 2.29
CA GLY A 310 6.20 37.78 2.78
C GLY A 310 7.33 38.55 3.45
N ASN A 311 8.55 37.98 3.43
CA ASN A 311 9.84 38.58 3.77
C ASN A 311 10.77 38.35 2.59
#